data_AF-A0A975QYS1-F1
#
_entry.id   AF-A0A975QYS1-F1
#
_cell.length_a   1.000
_cell.length_b   1.000
_cell.length_c   1.000
_cell.angle_alpha   90.00
_cell.angle_beta   90.00
_cell.angle_gamma   90.00
#
_symmetry.space_group_name_H-M   'P 1'
#
loop_
_entity.id
_entity.type
_entity.pdbx_description
1 polymer ?
#
loop_
_entity_poly.entity_id
_entity_poly.type
_entity_poly.pdbx_seq_one_letter_code
_entity_poly.pdbx_strand_id
1 'polypeptide(L)' 'MKEAPKAKEAVKETKVEDFSSKTVAELKSLAKERGLSGYSTLKKAELIDLLK' A
#
# COMPACT_ATOMS: atom_id res chain seq x y z
N MET A 1 29.31 -13.88 26.77
CA MET A 1 27.83 -13.84 26.63
C MET A 1 27.56 -13.60 25.16
N LYS A 2 27.36 -14.68 24.40
CA LYS A 2 26.06 -15.19 23.91
C LYS A 2 25.48 -14.28 22.83
N GLU A 3 25.62 -14.76 21.59
CA GLU A 3 24.85 -14.37 20.42
C GLU A 3 23.35 -14.32 20.70
N ALA A 4 22.69 -13.32 20.12
CA ALA A 4 21.31 -13.42 19.66
C ALA A 4 21.10 -12.44 18.50
N PRO A 5 21.54 -12.78 17.27
CA PRO A 5 20.86 -12.32 16.08
C PRO A 5 19.53 -13.11 15.95
N LYS A 6 18.60 -12.56 15.16
CA LYS A 6 17.36 -13.19 14.67
C LYS A 6 16.13 -13.05 15.58
N ALA A 7 15.28 -12.09 15.24
CA ALA A 7 13.90 -12.35 14.80
C ALA A 7 13.15 -11.04 14.59
N LYS A 8 13.10 -10.60 13.32
CA LYS A 8 11.87 -10.14 12.67
C LYS A 8 12.11 -10.21 11.16
N GLU A 9 12.25 -11.45 10.72
CA GLU A 9 11.82 -11.82 9.38
C GLU A 9 10.30 -11.74 9.36
N ALA A 10 9.81 -10.68 8.74
CA ALA A 10 8.48 -10.48 8.15
C ALA A 10 8.59 -9.08 7.55
N VAL A 11 8.74 -8.87 6.25
CA VAL A 11 7.99 -9.45 5.16
C VAL A 11 8.88 -9.34 3.92
N LYS A 12 9.37 -10.46 3.42
CA LYS A 12 9.79 -10.59 2.04
C LYS A 12 8.62 -11.19 1.28
N GLU A 13 7.53 -10.45 1.18
CA GLU A 13 6.44 -10.82 0.29
C GLU A 13 6.15 -9.58 -0.56
N THR A 14 6.50 -9.74 -1.82
CA THR A 14 5.94 -9.01 -2.95
C THR A 14 6.23 -7.51 -3.02
N LYS A 15 6.80 -7.12 -4.16
CA LYS A 15 6.52 -5.86 -4.84
C LYS A 15 5.03 -5.82 -5.28
N VAL A 16 4.13 -6.11 -4.35
CA VAL A 16 2.73 -5.72 -4.36
C VAL A 16 2.80 -4.43 -3.59
N GLU A 17 2.64 -3.32 -4.29
CA GLU A 17 2.55 -2.01 -3.64
C GLU A 17 1.39 -2.11 -2.64
N ASP A 18 1.69 -2.38 -1.37
CA ASP A 18 0.65 -2.59 -0.36
C ASP A 18 0.10 -1.23 0.05
N PHE A 19 -0.76 -0.73 -0.83
CA PHE A 19 -1.52 0.50 -0.71
C PHE A 19 -2.39 0.50 0.57
N SER A 20 -2.55 -0.64 1.27
CA SER A 20 -3.19 -0.73 2.58
C SER A 20 -2.50 0.10 3.65
N SER A 21 -1.18 0.26 3.57
CA SER A 21 -0.40 1.08 4.51
C SER A 21 -0.39 2.57 4.14
N LYS A 22 -0.84 2.93 2.93
CA LYS A 22 -0.96 4.32 2.49
C LYS A 22 -2.24 4.96 3.04
N THR A 23 -2.22 6.28 3.15
CA THR A 23 -3.39 7.06 3.54
C THR A 23 -4.32 7.26 2.34
N VAL A 24 -5.61 7.50 2.59
CA VAL A 24 -6.57 7.79 1.51
C VAL A 24 -6.10 8.99 0.66
N ALA A 25 -5.43 9.98 1.27
CA ALA A 25 -4.86 11.12 0.54
C ALA A 25 -3.75 10.69 -0.44
N GLU A 26 -2.79 9.89 0.02
CA GLU A 26 -1.72 9.34 -0.82
C GLU A 26 -2.27 8.51 -1.98
N LEU A 27 -3.26 7.65 -1.68
CA LEU A 27 -3.91 6.81 -2.68
C LEU A 27 -4.69 7.64 -3.71
N LYS A 28 -5.35 8.72 -3.29
CA LYS A 28 -6.04 9.65 -4.20
C LYS A 28 -5.05 10.39 -5.11
N SER A 29 -3.90 10.81 -4.58
CA SER A 29 -2.82 11.39 -5.39
C SER A 29 -2.32 10.39 -6.42
N LEU A 30 -2.01 9.16 -6.01
CA LEU A 30 -1.58 8.10 -6.93
C LEU A 30 -2.65 7.84 -8.00
N ALA A 31 -3.91 7.76 -7.62
CA ALA A 31 -5.01 7.56 -8.56
C ALA A 31 -5.10 8.72 -9.57
N LYS A 32 -4.95 9.96 -9.11
CA LYS A 32 -4.89 11.15 -9.97
C LYS A 32 -3.69 11.11 -10.92
N GLU A 33 -2.51 10.76 -10.43
CA GLU A 33 -1.29 10.67 -11.24
C GLU A 33 -1.37 9.55 -12.28
N ARG A 34 -2.07 8.45 -11.95
CA ARG A 34 -2.38 7.34 -12.87
C ARG A 34 -3.54 7.67 -13.82
N GLY A 35 -4.18 8.84 -13.69
CA GLY A 35 -5.31 9.24 -14.53
C GLY A 35 -6.63 8.52 -14.22
N LEU A 36 -6.73 7.85 -13.07
CA LEU A 36 -7.99 7.29 -12.61
C LEU A 36 -8.98 8.43 -12.34
N SER A 37 -10.22 8.23 -12.74
CA SER A 37 -11.35 9.14 -12.46
C SER A 37 -12.43 8.37 -11.71
N GLY A 38 -13.22 9.06 -10.89
CA GLY A 38 -14.20 8.41 -10.01
C GLY A 38 -13.62 7.85 -8.71
N TYR A 39 -12.31 7.99 -8.47
CA TYR A 39 -11.68 7.52 -7.23
C TYR A 39 -12.11 8.28 -5.97
N SER A 40 -12.61 9.51 -6.12
CA SER A 40 -13.00 10.38 -4.99
C SER A 40 -14.23 9.85 -4.23
N THR A 41 -15.06 9.04 -4.89
CA THR A 41 -16.25 8.39 -4.32
C THR A 41 -15.97 6.95 -3.85
N LEU A 42 -14.79 6.40 -4.16
CA LEU A 42 -14.39 5.06 -3.78
C LEU A 42 -13.89 4.99 -2.34
N LYS A 43 -14.12 3.84 -1.70
CA LYS A 43 -13.59 3.53 -0.37
C LYS A 43 -12.10 3.24 -0.45
N LYS A 44 -11.41 3.32 0.69
CA LYS A 44 -9.97 2.99 0.78
C LYS A 44 -9.65 1.63 0.13
N ALA A 45 -10.47 0.61 0.38
CA ALA A 45 -10.28 -0.73 -0.21
C ALA A 45 -10.39 -0.74 -1.74
N GLU A 46 -11.42 -0.12 -2.30
CA GLU A 46 -11.61 0.01 -3.76
C GLU A 46 -10.48 0.82 -4.40
N LEU A 47 -10.05 1.89 -3.73
CA LEU A 47 -8.94 2.73 -4.17
C LEU A 47 -7.62 1.97 -4.20
N ILE A 48 -7.39 1.11 -3.20
CA ILE A 48 -6.26 0.18 -3.14
C ILE A 48 -6.34 -0.84 -4.29
N ASP A 49 -7.52 -1.39 -4.56
CA ASP A 49 -7.71 -2.40 -5.61
C ASP A 49 -7.46 -1.83 -7.02
N LEU A 50 -7.82 -0.56 -7.26
CA LEU A 50 -7.49 0.13 -8.51
C LEU A 50 -6.00 0.46 -8.68
N LEU A 51 -5.25 0.50 -7.59
CA LEU A 51 -3.84 0.88 -7.59
C LEU A 51 -2.91 -0.33 -7.60
N LYS A 52 -3.35 -1.48 -7.06
CA LYS A 52 -2.56 -2.72 -6.97
C LYS A 52 -2.19 -3.32 -8.33
#